data_AF-B3PFV2-F1
#
_entry.id   AF-B3PFV2-F1
#
_cell.length_a   1.000
_cell.length_b   1.000
_cell.length_c   1.000
_cell.angle_alpha   90.00
_cell.angle_beta   90.00
_cell.angle_gamma   90.00
#
_symmetry.space_group_name_H-M   'P 1'
#
loop_
_entity.id
_entity.type
_entity.pdbx_description
1 polymer ?
#
loop_
_entity_poly.entity_id
_entity_poly.type
_entity_poly.pdbx_seq_one_letter_code
_entity_poly.pdbx_strand_id
1 'polypeptide(L)'
;MANVASQSIFLALIEKDISIHFMKRLAHIDSDGCPSPSILNDPRHVYVLDVHHKAGNVYRSITTAKSIVKQIEQTPPDQWLESVRLSRYRFIQQCLDHYSLVLFSALDRALLLANLLMDIQLPEKEVTFKKIIKPIRQRCSNTATMLGDLYEKTGKLADHRNFYSHRGESRNAGRLSSIHRVKVITQLFNVPTDTVKFHDAEADSELRDILQMEIDEIELAVVSFLDVISSFYVAGIDKLGGLDIPDESEIQRAQQAIRYFEGGERPSFMDNS
;
A
#
# COMPACT_ATOMS: atom_id res chain seq x y z
N MET A 1 10.26 -19.94 -6.43
CA MET A 1 9.72 -18.72 -5.77
C MET A 1 10.52 -17.54 -6.28
N ALA A 2 9.99 -16.83 -7.27
CA ALA A 2 10.59 -15.59 -7.74
C ALA A 2 10.35 -14.51 -6.67
N ASN A 3 11.43 -13.92 -6.18
CA ASN A 3 11.39 -12.80 -5.25
C ASN A 3 10.93 -11.58 -6.06
N VAL A 4 9.61 -11.34 -6.12
CA VAL A 4 9.06 -10.18 -6.84
C VAL A 4 9.22 -8.95 -5.97
N ALA A 5 10.46 -8.45 -5.90
CA ALA A 5 10.70 -7.03 -5.70
C ALA A 5 10.41 -6.31 -7.03
N SER A 6 9.18 -6.41 -7.53
CA SER A 6 8.73 -5.55 -8.61
C SER A 6 8.14 -4.30 -7.98
N GLN A 7 8.98 -3.43 -7.45
CA GLN A 7 8.58 -2.03 -7.37
C GLN A 7 8.18 -1.62 -8.80
N SER A 8 6.98 -1.07 -8.97
CA SER A 8 6.54 -0.68 -10.30
C SER A 8 7.54 0.31 -10.90
N ILE A 9 7.69 0.30 -12.22
CA ILE A 9 8.54 1.26 -12.94
C ILE A 9 8.15 2.70 -12.55
N PHE A 10 6.86 2.89 -12.30
CA PHE A 10 6.31 4.14 -11.82
C PHE A 10 6.83 4.60 -10.45
N LEU A 11 6.91 3.71 -9.45
CA LEU A 11 7.44 4.07 -8.14
C LEU A 11 8.92 4.45 -8.21
N ALA A 12 9.72 3.69 -8.96
CA ALA A 12 11.14 4.00 -9.17
C ALA A 12 11.34 5.34 -9.89
N LEU A 13 10.47 5.66 -10.85
CA LEU A 13 10.46 6.97 -11.52
C LEU A 13 10.22 8.11 -10.52
N ILE A 14 9.17 7.99 -9.70
CA ILE A 14 8.84 9.04 -8.73
C ILE A 14 9.94 9.18 -7.66
N GLU A 15 10.52 8.07 -7.18
CA GLU A 15 11.63 8.10 -6.21
C GLU A 15 12.86 8.86 -6.76
N LYS A 16 13.15 8.68 -8.06
CA LYS A 16 14.20 9.44 -8.74
C LYS A 16 13.87 10.94 -8.77
N ASP A 17 12.64 11.30 -9.10
CA ASP A 17 12.22 12.70 -9.21
C ASP A 17 12.18 13.40 -7.84
N ILE A 18 11.82 12.69 -6.77
CA ILE A 18 11.97 13.18 -5.39
C ILE A 18 13.44 13.45 -5.07
N SER A 19 14.34 12.56 -5.48
CA SER A 19 15.77 12.72 -5.22
C SER A 19 16.31 14.00 -5.89
N ILE A 20 15.83 14.31 -7.10
CA ILE A 20 16.11 15.57 -7.80
C ILE A 20 15.63 16.76 -6.97
N HIS A 21 14.39 16.74 -6.49
CA HIS A 21 13.85 17.83 -5.68
C HIS A 21 14.50 17.94 -4.30
N PHE A 22 14.94 16.83 -3.71
CA PHE A 22 15.70 16.84 -2.47
C PHE A 22 17.06 17.52 -2.67
N MET A 23 17.75 17.25 -3.77
CA MET A 23 18.99 17.97 -4.13
C MET A 23 18.74 19.47 -4.31
N LYS A 24 17.65 19.88 -4.99
CA LYS A 24 17.25 21.28 -5.07
C LYS A 24 17.05 21.91 -3.70
N ARG A 25 16.33 21.22 -2.80
CA ARG A 25 16.10 21.71 -1.43
C ARG A 25 17.42 21.93 -0.68
N LEU A 26 18.37 20.99 -0.80
CA LEU A 26 19.69 21.11 -0.19
C LEU A 26 20.53 22.25 -0.78
N ALA A 27 20.42 22.51 -2.08
CA ALA A 27 21.16 23.58 -2.75
C ALA A 27 20.73 25.00 -2.34
N HIS A 28 19.53 25.12 -1.79
CA HIS A 28 18.88 26.40 -1.43
C HIS A 28 18.47 26.45 0.04
N ILE A 29 19.22 25.76 0.91
CA ILE A 29 19.05 25.91 2.37
C ILE A 29 19.59 27.25 2.84
N ASP A 30 18.84 27.87 3.74
CA ASP A 30 19.18 29.13 4.38
C ASP A 30 20.05 28.94 5.63
N SER A 31 20.24 30.03 6.35
CA SER A 31 21.08 30.05 7.54
C SER A 31 20.58 29.15 8.68
N ASP A 32 19.29 28.81 8.70
CA ASP A 32 18.65 27.94 9.68
C ASP A 32 18.60 26.48 9.20
N GLY A 33 19.15 26.19 8.01
CA GLY A 33 19.08 24.87 7.38
C GLY A 33 17.72 24.58 6.73
N CYS A 34 16.91 25.61 6.49
CA CYS A 34 15.60 25.50 5.89
C CYS A 34 15.67 25.83 4.38
N PRO A 35 15.08 25.01 3.50
CA PRO A 35 15.00 25.35 2.08
C PRO A 35 14.15 26.61 1.86
N SER A 36 14.55 27.44 0.89
CA SER A 36 13.84 28.68 0.59
C SER A 36 12.36 28.47 0.21
N PRO A 37 11.47 29.45 0.50
CA PRO A 37 10.04 29.33 0.17
C PRO A 37 9.76 29.15 -1.32
N SER A 38 10.60 29.69 -2.21
CA SER A 38 10.45 29.50 -3.66
C SER A 38 10.62 28.05 -4.07
N ILE A 39 11.53 27.33 -3.42
CA ILE A 39 11.80 25.90 -3.65
C ILE A 39 10.74 25.02 -2.97
N LEU A 40 10.24 25.41 -1.80
CA LEU A 40 9.19 24.66 -1.10
C LEU A 40 7.84 24.75 -1.81
N ASN A 41 7.52 25.90 -2.39
CA ASN A 41 6.24 26.16 -3.06
C ASN A 41 6.32 26.00 -4.58
N ASP A 42 7.43 25.48 -5.11
CA ASP A 42 7.53 25.18 -6.53
C ASP A 42 6.44 24.16 -6.90
N PRO A 43 5.57 24.47 -7.89
CA PRO A 43 4.45 23.60 -8.22
C PRO A 43 4.89 22.21 -8.71
N ARG A 44 6.09 22.09 -9.29
CA ARG A 44 6.69 20.81 -9.70
C ARG A 44 7.00 19.96 -8.48
N HIS A 45 7.62 20.57 -7.46
CA HIS A 45 8.00 19.89 -6.21
C HIS A 45 6.76 19.42 -5.45
N VAL A 46 5.77 20.29 -5.29
CA VAL A 46 4.50 19.96 -4.63
C VAL A 46 3.81 18.80 -5.35
N TYR A 47 3.74 18.84 -6.68
CA TYR A 47 3.13 17.79 -7.47
C TYR A 47 3.83 16.44 -7.32
N VAL A 48 5.17 16.38 -7.42
CA VAL A 48 5.92 15.13 -7.22
C VAL A 48 5.72 14.56 -5.82
N LEU A 49 5.74 15.42 -4.79
CA LEU A 49 5.51 14.99 -3.41
C LEU A 49 4.10 14.43 -3.19
N ASP A 50 3.08 15.09 -3.73
CA ASP A 50 1.69 14.63 -3.64
C ASP A 50 1.50 13.28 -4.36
N VAL A 51 2.06 13.14 -5.55
CA VAL A 51 2.02 11.90 -6.33
C VAL A 51 2.77 10.79 -5.60
N HIS A 52 3.98 11.06 -5.10
CA HIS A 52 4.74 10.09 -4.31
C HIS A 52 3.96 9.62 -3.08
N HIS A 53 3.38 10.56 -2.33
CA HIS A 53 2.63 10.23 -1.13
C HIS A 53 1.44 9.34 -1.48
N LYS A 54 0.65 9.69 -2.50
CA LYS A 54 -0.53 8.91 -2.90
C LYS A 54 -0.14 7.55 -3.49
N ALA A 55 0.85 7.47 -4.39
CA ALA A 55 1.34 6.22 -4.96
C ALA A 55 1.95 5.29 -3.90
N GLY A 56 2.78 5.85 -3.00
CA GLY A 56 3.35 5.14 -1.86
C GLY A 56 2.27 4.60 -0.92
N ASN A 57 1.18 5.34 -0.72
CA ASN A 57 0.05 4.86 0.09
C ASN A 57 -0.66 3.67 -0.56
N VAL A 58 -0.82 3.64 -1.89
CA VAL A 58 -1.38 2.47 -2.60
C VAL A 58 -0.52 1.23 -2.31
N TYR A 59 0.79 1.33 -2.53
CA TYR A 59 1.71 0.21 -2.31
C TYR A 59 1.80 -0.21 -0.82
N ARG A 60 1.72 0.76 0.09
CA ARG A 60 1.74 0.52 1.54
C ARG A 60 0.58 -0.36 2.00
N SER A 61 -0.57 -0.34 1.33
CA SER A 61 -1.65 -1.30 1.63
C SER A 61 -1.17 -2.74 1.43
N ILE A 62 -0.49 -3.02 0.32
CA ILE A 62 0.00 -4.36 0.01
C ILE A 62 1.08 -4.80 1.00
N THR A 63 2.06 -3.94 1.29
CA THR A 63 3.14 -4.27 2.22
C THR A 63 2.62 -4.46 3.64
N THR A 64 1.62 -3.68 4.06
CA THR A 64 0.96 -3.84 5.36
C THR A 64 0.19 -5.16 5.41
N ALA A 65 -0.54 -5.54 4.36
CA ALA A 65 -1.23 -6.83 4.28
C ALA A 65 -0.25 -8.01 4.39
N LYS A 66 0.88 -7.97 3.67
CA LYS A 66 1.97 -8.95 3.79
C LYS A 66 2.51 -9.05 5.22
N SER A 67 2.70 -7.91 5.89
CA SER A 67 3.13 -7.85 7.29
C SER A 67 2.11 -8.48 8.25
N ILE A 68 0.81 -8.28 8.00
CA ILE A 68 -0.26 -8.89 8.80
C ILE A 68 -0.27 -10.41 8.63
N VAL A 69 -0.13 -10.92 7.40
CA VAL A 69 -0.01 -12.37 7.18
C VAL A 69 1.16 -12.92 7.99
N LYS A 70 2.35 -12.29 7.92
CA LYS A 70 3.51 -12.69 8.74
C LYS A 70 3.23 -12.67 10.25
N GLN A 71 2.42 -11.73 10.75
CA GLN A 71 2.02 -11.70 12.16
C GLN A 71 1.10 -12.86 12.54
N ILE A 72 0.22 -13.30 11.63
CA ILE A 72 -0.58 -14.52 11.81
C ILE A 72 0.36 -15.72 11.86
N GLU A 73 1.35 -15.80 10.96
CA GLU A 73 2.34 -16.88 10.94
C GLU A 73 3.17 -16.96 12.22
N GLN A 74 3.52 -15.78 12.75
CA GLN A 74 4.37 -15.59 13.93
C GLN A 74 3.55 -15.11 15.12
N THR A 75 2.38 -15.73 15.33
CA THR A 75 1.48 -15.36 16.42
C THR A 75 2.23 -15.37 17.76
N PRO A 76 2.12 -14.31 18.59
CA PRO A 76 2.82 -14.25 19.86
C PRO A 76 2.47 -15.42 20.79
N PRO A 77 3.38 -15.80 21.73
CA PRO A 77 3.09 -16.82 22.73
C PRO A 77 1.86 -16.48 23.57
N ASP A 78 1.09 -17.50 23.99
CA ASP A 78 -0.17 -17.30 24.71
C ASP A 78 0.02 -16.51 26.01
N GLN A 79 1.14 -16.71 26.72
CA GLN A 79 1.51 -15.94 27.90
C GLN A 79 1.59 -14.42 27.64
N TRP A 80 2.12 -14.03 26.48
CA TRP A 80 2.17 -12.62 26.09
C TRP A 80 0.77 -12.11 25.73
N LEU A 81 -0.02 -12.88 24.99
CA LEU A 81 -1.39 -12.51 24.62
C LEU A 81 -2.28 -12.33 25.87
N GLU A 82 -2.16 -13.22 26.85
CA GLU A 82 -2.87 -13.12 28.13
C GLU A 82 -2.50 -11.84 28.89
N SER A 83 -1.23 -11.41 28.84
CA SER A 83 -0.77 -10.17 29.48
C SER A 83 -1.48 -8.92 28.94
N VAL A 84 -1.93 -8.97 27.68
CA VAL A 84 -2.72 -7.91 27.02
C VAL A 84 -4.20 -8.25 26.91
N ARG A 85 -4.68 -9.26 27.65
CA ARG A 85 -6.08 -9.73 27.69
C ARG A 85 -6.62 -10.16 26.31
N LEU A 86 -5.76 -10.71 25.47
CA LEU A 86 -6.11 -11.30 24.18
C LEU A 86 -5.98 -12.83 24.26
N SER A 87 -6.88 -13.53 23.56
CA SER A 87 -6.66 -14.94 23.23
C SER A 87 -6.05 -15.03 21.84
N ARG A 88 -5.35 -16.12 21.54
CA ARG A 88 -4.84 -16.43 20.19
C ARG A 88 -5.91 -16.27 19.11
N TYR A 89 -7.10 -16.79 19.39
CA TYR A 89 -8.25 -16.66 18.51
C TYR A 89 -8.62 -15.20 18.22
N ARG A 90 -8.72 -14.35 19.26
CA ARG A 90 -9.06 -12.93 19.09
C ARG A 90 -7.96 -12.16 18.36
N PHE A 91 -6.70 -12.51 18.61
CA PHE A 91 -5.57 -11.92 17.91
C PHE A 91 -5.64 -12.19 16.40
N ILE A 92 -5.77 -13.47 16.01
CA ILE A 92 -5.88 -13.86 14.59
C ILE A 92 -7.09 -13.20 13.94
N GLN A 93 -8.23 -13.14 14.62
CA GLN A 93 -9.42 -12.45 14.12
C GLN A 93 -9.14 -10.96 13.84
N GLN A 94 -8.52 -10.25 14.77
CA GLN A 94 -8.16 -8.83 14.60
C GLN A 94 -7.19 -8.63 13.44
N CYS A 95 -6.23 -9.55 13.25
CA CYS A 95 -5.33 -9.54 12.11
C CYS A 95 -6.12 -9.69 10.79
N LEU A 96 -7.04 -10.66 10.70
CA LEU A 96 -7.85 -10.87 9.49
C LEU A 96 -8.76 -9.66 9.18
N ASP A 97 -9.40 -9.07 10.20
CA ASP A 97 -10.22 -7.86 10.04
C ASP A 97 -9.36 -6.69 9.52
N HIS A 98 -8.14 -6.53 10.06
CA HIS A 98 -7.22 -5.49 9.63
C HIS A 98 -6.69 -5.76 8.21
N TYR A 99 -6.38 -7.01 7.88
CA TYR A 99 -5.95 -7.45 6.56
C TYR A 99 -6.98 -7.06 5.48
N SER A 100 -8.25 -7.42 5.69
CA SER A 100 -9.32 -7.10 4.72
C SER A 100 -9.52 -5.60 4.57
N LEU A 101 -9.46 -4.83 5.67
CA LEU A 101 -9.57 -3.38 5.64
C LEU A 101 -8.44 -2.73 4.83
N VAL A 102 -7.21 -3.17 5.08
CA VAL A 102 -6.00 -2.60 4.47
C VAL A 102 -5.95 -2.90 2.98
N LEU A 103 -6.27 -4.13 2.57
CA LEU A 103 -6.32 -4.49 1.15
C LEU A 103 -7.47 -3.81 0.42
N PHE A 104 -8.66 -3.71 1.03
CA PHE A 104 -9.76 -2.93 0.45
C PHE A 104 -9.36 -1.46 0.24
N SER A 105 -8.60 -0.89 1.19
CA SER A 105 -8.11 0.50 1.09
C SER A 105 -7.14 0.73 -0.09
N ALA A 106 -6.59 -0.32 -0.71
CA ALA A 106 -5.74 -0.16 -1.90
C ALA A 106 -6.52 0.47 -3.05
N LEU A 107 -7.80 0.09 -3.22
CA LEU A 107 -8.70 0.69 -4.20
C LEU A 107 -8.92 2.17 -3.91
N ASP A 108 -9.35 2.54 -2.69
CA ASP A 108 -9.65 3.93 -2.36
C ASP A 108 -8.44 4.85 -2.60
N ARG A 109 -7.25 4.37 -2.27
CA ARG A 109 -5.98 5.08 -2.51
C ARG A 109 -5.66 5.18 -4.01
N ALA A 110 -5.92 4.14 -4.78
CA ALA A 110 -5.75 4.17 -6.23
C ALA A 110 -6.72 5.16 -6.90
N LEU A 111 -7.96 5.26 -6.41
CA LEU A 111 -8.93 6.25 -6.88
C LEU A 111 -8.48 7.68 -6.56
N LEU A 112 -7.90 7.92 -5.37
CA LEU A 112 -7.35 9.24 -5.01
C LEU A 112 -6.14 9.61 -5.88
N LEU A 113 -5.27 8.65 -6.18
CA LEU A 113 -4.15 8.86 -7.11
C LEU A 113 -4.68 9.17 -8.52
N ALA A 114 -5.68 8.45 -9.00
CA ALA A 114 -6.29 8.70 -10.30
C ALA A 114 -6.98 10.06 -10.37
N ASN A 115 -7.65 10.48 -9.30
CA ASN A 115 -8.28 11.79 -9.21
C ASN A 115 -7.26 12.93 -9.38
N LEU A 116 -6.06 12.77 -8.80
CA LEU A 116 -4.95 13.71 -8.91
C LEU A 116 -4.32 13.68 -10.31
N LEU A 117 -3.79 12.51 -10.74
CA LEU A 117 -3.02 12.40 -11.97
C LEU A 117 -3.85 12.69 -13.22
N MET A 118 -5.12 12.30 -13.22
CA MET A 118 -6.01 12.54 -14.33
C MET A 118 -6.81 13.84 -14.19
N ASP A 119 -6.46 14.74 -13.27
CA ASP A 119 -7.05 16.08 -13.10
C ASP A 119 -8.60 16.06 -13.19
N ILE A 120 -9.21 15.21 -12.34
CA ILE A 120 -10.68 15.03 -12.28
C ILE A 120 -11.31 16.01 -11.28
N GLN A 121 -10.53 16.45 -10.28
CA GLN A 121 -10.89 17.50 -9.32
C GLN A 121 -12.11 17.19 -8.45
N LEU A 122 -12.37 15.91 -8.14
CA LEU A 122 -13.36 15.58 -7.11
C LEU A 122 -12.79 15.87 -5.71
N PRO A 123 -13.59 16.41 -4.77
CA PRO A 123 -13.20 16.46 -3.36
C PRO A 123 -12.89 15.07 -2.84
N GLU A 124 -11.88 14.91 -1.97
CA GLU A 124 -11.42 13.57 -1.53
C GLU A 124 -12.54 12.70 -0.95
N LYS A 125 -13.48 13.29 -0.20
CA LYS A 125 -14.65 12.59 0.37
C LYS A 125 -15.64 12.07 -0.66
N GLU A 126 -15.58 12.57 -1.89
CA GLU A 126 -16.44 12.18 -3.00
C GLU A 126 -15.77 11.22 -3.98
N VAL A 127 -14.48 10.96 -3.81
CA VAL A 127 -13.73 10.03 -4.64
C VAL A 127 -14.19 8.60 -4.34
N THR A 128 -15.13 8.13 -5.15
CA THR A 128 -15.70 6.78 -5.09
C THR A 128 -15.65 6.17 -6.47
N PHE A 129 -15.55 4.84 -6.56
CA PHE A 129 -15.46 4.12 -7.83
C PHE A 129 -16.58 4.54 -8.79
N LYS A 130 -17.82 4.58 -8.30
CA LYS A 130 -19.02 4.98 -9.07
C LYS A 130 -18.91 6.39 -9.67
N LYS A 131 -18.34 7.35 -8.93
CA LYS A 131 -18.23 8.75 -9.37
C LYS A 131 -17.07 8.96 -10.34
N ILE A 132 -15.94 8.30 -10.12
CA ILE A 132 -14.69 8.58 -10.85
C ILE A 132 -14.51 7.74 -12.12
N ILE A 133 -15.09 6.53 -12.18
CA ILE A 133 -14.82 5.58 -13.28
C ILE A 133 -15.30 6.10 -14.64
N LYS A 134 -16.42 6.83 -14.69
CA LYS A 134 -16.96 7.38 -15.93
C LYS A 134 -16.05 8.48 -16.50
N PRO A 135 -15.66 9.52 -15.73
CA PRO A 135 -14.63 10.48 -16.15
C PRO A 135 -13.32 9.82 -16.61
N ILE A 136 -12.82 8.84 -15.85
CA ILE A 136 -11.59 8.12 -16.22
C ILE A 136 -11.76 7.42 -17.57
N ARG A 137 -12.86 6.69 -17.76
CA ARG A 137 -13.14 5.95 -19.01
C ARG A 137 -13.19 6.87 -20.23
N GLN A 138 -13.69 8.10 -20.08
CA GLN A 138 -13.73 9.09 -21.15
C GLN A 138 -12.34 9.58 -21.55
N ARG A 139 -11.38 9.63 -20.61
CA ARG A 139 -10.00 10.07 -20.87
C ARG A 139 -9.08 8.91 -21.27
N CYS A 140 -9.22 7.75 -20.63
CA CYS A 140 -8.41 6.56 -20.86
C CYS A 140 -9.17 5.29 -20.49
N SER A 141 -9.59 4.53 -21.51
CA SER A 141 -10.25 3.23 -21.32
C SER A 141 -9.38 2.25 -20.54
N ASN A 142 -8.07 2.21 -20.82
CA ASN A 142 -7.15 1.28 -20.18
C ASN A 142 -7.05 1.52 -18.67
N THR A 143 -6.93 2.78 -18.24
CA THR A 143 -6.92 3.12 -16.80
C THR A 143 -8.23 2.71 -16.13
N ALA A 144 -9.38 2.94 -16.80
CA ALA A 144 -10.66 2.50 -16.28
C ALA A 144 -10.76 0.96 -16.16
N THR A 145 -10.22 0.22 -17.13
CA THR A 145 -10.19 -1.25 -17.09
C THR A 145 -9.34 -1.75 -15.92
N MET A 146 -8.14 -1.20 -15.71
CA MET A 146 -7.26 -1.61 -14.60
C MET A 146 -7.88 -1.29 -13.23
N LEU A 147 -8.50 -0.11 -13.08
CA LEU A 147 -9.25 0.20 -11.85
C LEU A 147 -10.47 -0.69 -11.65
N GLY A 148 -11.12 -1.11 -12.75
CA GLY A 148 -12.24 -2.06 -12.70
C GLY A 148 -11.80 -3.45 -12.21
N ASP A 149 -10.67 -3.96 -12.69
CA ASP A 149 -10.08 -5.21 -12.21
C ASP A 149 -9.70 -5.11 -10.72
N LEU A 150 -9.05 -4.01 -10.31
CA LEU A 150 -8.75 -3.76 -8.91
C LEU A 150 -10.02 -3.69 -8.04
N TYR A 151 -11.08 -3.05 -8.54
CA TYR A 151 -12.38 -2.99 -7.86
C TYR A 151 -13.01 -4.38 -7.70
N GLU A 152 -12.94 -5.23 -8.73
CA GLU A 152 -13.48 -6.59 -8.66
C GLU A 152 -12.73 -7.43 -7.63
N LYS A 153 -11.39 -7.37 -7.64
CA LYS A 153 -10.53 -8.12 -6.71
C LYS A 153 -10.73 -7.67 -5.25
N THR A 154 -10.73 -6.35 -5.02
CA THR A 154 -10.93 -5.79 -3.67
C THR A 154 -12.39 -5.87 -3.20
N GLY A 155 -13.36 -5.84 -4.12
CA GLY A 155 -14.79 -5.93 -3.81
C GLY A 155 -15.18 -7.24 -3.12
N LYS A 156 -14.50 -8.34 -3.46
CA LYS A 156 -14.65 -9.64 -2.75
C LYS A 156 -14.39 -9.49 -1.24
N LEU A 157 -13.43 -8.64 -0.86
CA LEU A 157 -13.08 -8.39 0.54
C LEU A 157 -14.15 -7.58 1.30
N ALA A 158 -14.97 -6.79 0.60
CA ALA A 158 -16.08 -6.05 1.21
C ALA A 158 -17.18 -6.99 1.71
N ASP A 159 -17.44 -8.07 0.98
CA ASP A 159 -18.35 -9.13 1.39
C ASP A 159 -17.73 -10.03 2.45
N HIS A 160 -16.43 -10.34 2.41
CA HIS A 160 -15.76 -11.07 3.51
C HIS A 160 -15.82 -10.31 4.84
N ARG A 161 -15.64 -8.97 4.83
CA ARG A 161 -15.88 -8.12 6.01
C ARG A 161 -17.30 -8.31 6.55
N ASN A 162 -18.33 -8.34 5.71
CA ASN A 162 -19.71 -8.53 6.15
C ASN A 162 -20.04 -10.00 6.49
N PHE A 163 -19.42 -10.96 5.82
CA PHE A 163 -19.65 -12.40 5.95
C PHE A 163 -19.03 -12.96 7.24
N TYR A 164 -17.79 -12.60 7.54
CA TYR A 164 -17.10 -13.01 8.77
C TYR A 164 -17.60 -12.26 10.01
N SER A 165 -17.97 -10.98 9.88
CA SER A 165 -18.43 -10.18 11.02
C SER A 165 -19.93 -10.30 11.35
N HIS A 166 -20.81 -10.55 10.36
CA HIS A 166 -22.27 -10.48 10.58
C HIS A 166 -23.03 -11.82 10.56
N ARG A 167 -22.47 -12.93 10.05
CA ARG A 167 -23.19 -14.23 10.03
C ARG A 167 -22.90 -15.17 11.20
N GLY A 168 -21.99 -14.85 12.11
CA GLY A 168 -21.60 -15.82 13.14
C GLY A 168 -20.97 -17.10 12.56
N GLU A 169 -20.46 -17.02 11.34
CA GLU A 169 -19.64 -18.07 10.72
C GLU A 169 -18.24 -18.20 11.37
N SER A 170 -18.03 -17.53 12.51
CA SER A 170 -17.08 -17.96 13.54
C SER A 170 -17.29 -19.42 13.97
N ARG A 171 -18.50 -19.99 13.77
CA ARG A 171 -18.77 -21.43 13.89
C ARG A 171 -18.27 -22.28 12.72
N ASN A 172 -17.98 -21.68 11.56
CA ASN A 172 -17.53 -22.34 10.34
C ASN A 172 -16.04 -22.17 10.02
N ALA A 173 -15.30 -21.30 10.71
CA ALA A 173 -13.85 -21.46 10.79
C ALA A 173 -13.48 -22.81 11.45
N GLY A 174 -14.34 -23.33 12.33
CA GLY A 174 -14.34 -24.74 12.77
C GLY A 174 -14.94 -25.73 11.76
N ARG A 175 -15.17 -25.32 10.52
CA ARG A 175 -15.64 -26.11 9.37
C ARG A 175 -14.82 -25.84 8.10
N LEU A 176 -13.57 -25.40 8.22
CA LEU A 176 -12.60 -25.59 7.15
C LEU A 176 -12.53 -27.09 6.83
N SER A 177 -12.41 -27.40 5.53
CA SER A 177 -13.08 -28.51 4.85
C SER A 177 -12.69 -29.95 5.26
N SER A 178 -11.75 -30.09 6.19
CA SER A 178 -11.27 -31.36 6.75
C SER A 178 -12.06 -31.82 7.98
N ILE A 179 -12.50 -30.92 8.85
CA ILE A 179 -13.26 -31.27 10.08
C ILE A 179 -14.64 -31.85 9.75
N HIS A 180 -15.27 -31.40 8.65
CA HIS A 180 -16.55 -31.94 8.21
C HIS A 180 -16.39 -33.34 7.59
N ARG A 181 -15.35 -33.57 6.77
CA ARG A 181 -15.03 -34.92 6.24
C ARG A 181 -14.66 -35.89 7.35
N VAL A 182 -13.86 -35.46 8.33
CA VAL A 182 -13.45 -36.30 9.45
C VAL A 182 -14.61 -36.54 10.43
N LYS A 183 -15.50 -35.58 10.70
CA LYS A 183 -16.72 -35.81 11.49
C LYS A 183 -17.67 -36.80 10.80
N VAL A 184 -17.85 -36.68 9.48
CA VAL A 184 -18.68 -37.62 8.71
C VAL A 184 -18.07 -39.02 8.73
N ILE A 185 -16.74 -39.15 8.56
CA ILE A 185 -16.02 -40.44 8.61
C ILE A 185 -16.03 -41.02 10.04
N THR A 186 -15.76 -40.23 11.08
CA THR A 186 -15.75 -40.72 12.48
C THR A 186 -17.15 -41.08 13.00
N GLN A 187 -18.20 -40.40 12.54
CA GLN A 187 -19.59 -40.82 12.75
C GLN A 187 -19.93 -42.12 12.03
N LEU A 188 -19.42 -42.32 10.81
CA LEU A 188 -19.54 -43.60 10.09
C LEU A 188 -18.84 -44.77 10.83
N PHE A 189 -17.83 -44.49 11.65
CA PHE A 189 -17.03 -45.49 12.39
C PHE A 189 -17.25 -45.52 13.92
N ASN A 190 -18.24 -44.79 14.47
CA ASN A 190 -18.58 -44.76 15.91
C ASN A 190 -17.41 -44.41 16.86
N VAL A 191 -16.55 -43.46 16.49
CA VAL A 191 -15.41 -43.04 17.34
C VAL A 191 -15.75 -41.74 18.10
N PRO A 192 -15.54 -41.66 19.43
CA PRO A 192 -15.79 -40.44 20.21
C PRO A 192 -14.87 -39.29 19.78
N THR A 193 -15.45 -38.14 19.48
CA THR A 193 -14.74 -36.98 18.91
C THR A 193 -13.99 -36.13 19.93
N ASP A 194 -14.21 -36.37 21.21
CA ASP A 194 -13.94 -35.39 22.27
C ASP A 194 -12.48 -35.40 22.75
N THR A 195 -11.68 -36.35 22.25
CA THR A 195 -10.26 -36.52 22.59
C THR A 195 -9.30 -36.10 21.47
N VAL A 196 -9.79 -35.68 20.30
CA VAL A 196 -8.92 -35.35 19.16
C VAL A 196 -8.58 -33.86 19.18
N LYS A 197 -7.40 -33.53 19.71
CA LYS A 197 -6.79 -32.20 19.53
C LYS A 197 -6.18 -32.13 18.14
N PHE A 198 -6.90 -31.59 17.17
CA PHE A 198 -6.32 -31.25 15.88
C PHE A 198 -5.43 -30.01 16.08
N HIS A 199 -4.12 -30.17 15.90
CA HIS A 199 -3.31 -29.04 15.47
C HIS A 199 -3.66 -28.81 14.00
N ASP A 200 -4.48 -27.80 13.74
CA ASP A 200 -5.05 -27.48 12.43
C ASP A 200 -4.01 -26.83 11.49
N ALA A 201 -2.81 -27.41 11.43
CA ALA A 201 -1.69 -26.88 10.65
C ALA A 201 -2.01 -26.88 9.15
N GLU A 202 -2.83 -27.82 8.68
CA GLU A 202 -3.28 -27.88 7.28
C GLU A 202 -4.27 -26.75 6.95
N ALA A 203 -5.26 -26.48 7.81
CA ALA A 203 -6.20 -25.38 7.56
C ALA A 203 -5.56 -24.00 7.77
N ASP A 204 -4.59 -23.88 8.68
CA ASP A 204 -3.76 -22.69 8.84
C ASP A 204 -2.87 -22.47 7.60
N SER A 205 -2.29 -23.53 7.04
CA SER A 205 -1.56 -23.46 5.76
C SER A 205 -2.48 -23.06 4.60
N GLU A 206 -3.65 -23.68 4.47
CA GLU A 206 -4.63 -23.38 3.42
C GLU A 206 -5.12 -21.91 3.51
N LEU A 207 -5.39 -21.43 4.72
CA LEU A 207 -5.76 -20.03 4.94
C LEU A 207 -4.64 -19.09 4.51
N ARG A 208 -3.39 -19.38 4.87
CA ARG A 208 -2.24 -18.56 4.46
C ARG A 208 -2.06 -18.54 2.95
N ASP A 209 -2.22 -19.68 2.29
CA ASP A 209 -2.14 -19.77 0.83
C ASP A 209 -3.22 -18.90 0.15
N ILE A 210 -4.44 -18.91 0.69
CA ILE A 210 -5.54 -18.05 0.20
C ILE A 210 -5.21 -16.57 0.41
N LEU A 211 -4.77 -16.17 1.61
CA LEU A 211 -4.42 -14.77 1.90
C LEU A 211 -3.25 -14.30 1.03
N GLN A 212 -2.25 -15.14 0.81
CA GLN A 212 -1.12 -14.80 -0.05
C GLN A 212 -1.54 -14.68 -1.51
N MET A 213 -2.38 -15.60 -2.00
CA MET A 213 -2.95 -15.53 -3.35
C MET A 213 -3.76 -14.24 -3.57
N GLU A 214 -4.58 -13.83 -2.60
CA GLU A 214 -5.33 -12.56 -2.65
C GLU A 214 -4.40 -11.34 -2.68
N ILE A 215 -3.35 -11.34 -1.86
CA ILE A 215 -2.31 -10.29 -1.89
C ILE A 215 -1.69 -10.23 -3.29
N ASP A 216 -1.26 -11.36 -3.84
CA ASP A 216 -0.56 -11.42 -5.13
C ASP A 216 -1.46 -10.94 -6.27
N GLU A 217 -2.74 -11.33 -6.26
CA GLU A 217 -3.73 -10.87 -7.22
C GLU A 217 -3.94 -9.34 -7.18
N ILE A 218 -4.07 -8.78 -5.98
CA ILE A 218 -4.28 -7.33 -5.81
C ILE A 218 -2.99 -6.57 -6.11
N GLU A 219 -1.82 -7.09 -5.72
CA GLU A 219 -0.53 -6.50 -6.04
C GLU A 219 -0.32 -6.41 -7.56
N LEU A 220 -0.64 -7.48 -8.29
CA LEU A 220 -0.55 -7.48 -9.76
C LEU A 220 -1.49 -6.43 -10.39
N ALA A 221 -2.72 -6.31 -9.89
CA ALA A 221 -3.67 -5.30 -10.35
C ALA A 221 -3.20 -3.87 -10.03
N VAL A 222 -2.61 -3.66 -8.85
CA VAL A 222 -2.00 -2.39 -8.45
C VAL A 222 -0.83 -2.03 -9.36
N VAL A 223 0.11 -2.96 -9.61
CA VAL A 223 1.26 -2.72 -10.49
C VAL A 223 0.78 -2.35 -11.89
N SER A 224 -0.17 -3.10 -12.43
CA SER A 224 -0.73 -2.84 -13.77
C SER A 224 -1.41 -1.46 -13.85
N PHE A 225 -2.16 -1.07 -12.81
CA PHE A 225 -2.74 0.27 -12.70
C PHE A 225 -1.67 1.37 -12.65
N LEU A 226 -0.64 1.19 -11.81
CA LEU A 226 0.43 2.17 -11.65
C LEU A 226 1.23 2.37 -12.94
N ASP A 227 1.49 1.28 -13.67
CA ASP A 227 2.21 1.36 -14.95
C ASP A 227 1.40 2.12 -16.00
N VAL A 228 0.08 1.89 -16.09
CA VAL A 228 -0.77 2.63 -17.04
C VAL A 228 -0.89 4.11 -16.65
N ILE A 229 -1.04 4.40 -15.35
CA ILE A 229 -1.25 5.78 -14.89
C ILE A 229 0.03 6.62 -14.91
N SER A 230 1.20 5.99 -14.99
CA SER A 230 2.51 6.66 -15.05
C SER A 230 2.61 7.70 -16.17
N SER A 231 1.98 7.45 -17.32
CA SER A 231 1.95 8.39 -18.45
C SER A 231 1.29 9.73 -18.08
N PHE A 232 0.28 9.73 -17.21
CA PHE A 232 -0.38 10.94 -16.74
C PHE A 232 0.48 11.74 -15.77
N TYR A 233 1.32 11.06 -14.99
CA TYR A 233 2.32 11.71 -14.15
C TYR A 233 3.35 12.46 -14.99
N VAL A 234 3.93 11.80 -16.00
CA VAL A 234 4.91 12.43 -16.90
C VAL A 234 4.29 13.65 -17.61
N ALA A 235 3.08 13.50 -18.15
CA ALA A 235 2.37 14.60 -18.79
C ALA A 235 2.06 15.76 -17.80
N GLY A 236 1.78 15.44 -16.53
CA GLY A 236 1.58 16.42 -15.48
C GLY A 236 2.83 17.24 -15.18
N ILE A 237 3.99 16.58 -15.09
CA ILE A 237 5.29 17.23 -14.93
C ILE A 237 5.63 18.10 -16.13
N ASP A 238 5.45 17.58 -17.35
CA ASP A 238 5.72 18.34 -18.58
C ASP A 238 4.87 19.60 -18.68
N LYS A 239 3.59 19.53 -18.26
CA LYS A 239 2.69 20.69 -18.19
C LYS A 239 3.18 21.76 -17.21
N LEU A 240 3.95 21.38 -16.19
CA LEU A 240 4.56 22.29 -15.21
C LEU A 240 5.93 22.81 -15.67
N GLY A 241 6.35 22.54 -16.90
CA GLY A 241 7.64 22.96 -17.46
C GLY A 241 8.75 21.92 -17.33
N GLY A 242 8.40 20.67 -17.00
CA GLY A 242 9.37 19.58 -16.79
C GLY A 242 9.96 19.56 -15.38
N LEU A 243 10.84 18.57 -15.13
CA LEU A 243 11.53 18.47 -13.85
C LEU A 243 12.49 19.64 -13.64
N ASP A 244 12.55 20.14 -12.41
CA ASP A 244 13.54 21.15 -12.00
C ASP A 244 14.90 20.49 -11.76
N ILE A 245 15.62 20.20 -12.83
CA ILE A 245 16.92 19.53 -12.75
C ILE A 245 17.97 20.50 -12.16
N PRO A 246 18.71 20.09 -11.09
CA PRO A 246 19.81 20.89 -10.55
C PRO A 246 20.88 21.20 -11.60
N ASP A 247 21.31 22.45 -11.65
CA ASP A 247 22.51 22.83 -12.37
C ASP A 247 23.79 22.44 -11.61
N GLU A 248 24.96 22.63 -12.24
CA GLU A 248 26.24 22.25 -11.65
C GLU A 248 26.54 22.99 -10.34
N SER A 249 26.14 24.26 -10.24
CA SER A 249 26.31 25.07 -9.02
C SER A 249 25.42 24.55 -7.90
N GLU A 250 24.16 24.23 -8.20
CA GLU A 250 23.22 23.66 -7.25
C GLU A 250 23.68 22.29 -6.75
N ILE A 251 24.24 21.44 -7.62
CA ILE A 251 24.82 20.16 -7.23
C ILE A 251 25.97 20.37 -6.25
N GLN A 252 26.88 21.31 -6.52
CA GLN A 252 27.99 21.62 -5.62
C GLN A 252 27.50 22.13 -4.26
N ARG A 253 26.50 23.03 -4.24
CA ARG A 253 25.87 23.50 -2.99
C ARG A 253 25.22 22.37 -2.20
N ALA A 254 24.47 21.49 -2.88
CA ALA A 254 23.86 20.34 -2.25
C ALA A 254 24.90 19.39 -1.63
N GLN A 255 26.02 19.14 -2.31
CA GLN A 255 27.13 18.34 -1.76
C GLN A 255 27.78 19.00 -0.54
N GLN A 256 27.96 20.33 -0.55
CA GLN A 256 28.46 21.07 0.59
C GLN A 256 27.48 21.01 1.78
N ALA A 257 26.18 21.13 1.53
CA ALA A 257 25.14 20.95 2.54
C ALA A 257 25.17 19.56 3.17
N ILE A 258 25.31 18.50 2.37
CA ILE A 258 25.41 17.12 2.86
C ILE A 258 26.60 16.98 3.81
N ARG A 259 27.79 17.46 3.41
CA ARG A 259 28.99 17.41 4.25
C ARG A 259 28.81 18.16 5.56
N TYR A 260 28.11 19.29 5.55
CA TYR A 260 27.77 20.03 6.76
C TYR A 260 26.87 19.22 7.70
N PHE A 261 25.81 18.60 7.18
CA PHE A 261 24.94 17.74 7.99
C PHE A 261 25.62 16.46 8.49
N GLU A 262 26.71 16.03 7.85
CA GLU A 262 27.58 14.94 8.30
C GLU A 262 28.61 15.39 9.37
N GLY A 263 28.54 16.65 9.84
CA GLY A 263 29.42 17.21 10.88
C GLY A 263 30.61 18.00 10.34
N GLY A 264 30.61 18.35 9.05
CA GLY A 264 31.60 19.21 8.42
C GLY A 264 31.39 20.71 8.70
N GLU A 265 32.21 21.53 8.05
CA GLU A 265 32.11 22.99 8.16
C GLU A 265 30.88 23.55 7.45
N ARG A 266 30.35 24.65 7.99
CA ARG A 266 29.19 25.34 7.45
C ARG A 266 29.52 25.99 6.09
N PRO A 267 28.75 25.72 5.02
CA PRO A 267 28.99 26.29 3.70
C PRO A 267 28.68 27.79 3.65
N SER A 268 29.52 28.56 2.97
CA SER A 268 29.35 30.01 2.84
C SER A 268 28.08 30.45 2.10
N PHE A 269 27.48 29.58 1.29
CA PHE A 269 26.22 29.92 0.61
C PHE A 269 25.04 30.00 1.58
N MET A 270 25.08 29.27 2.71
CA MET A 270 24.01 29.29 3.72
C MET A 270 23.92 30.63 4.45
N ASP A 271 24.99 31.42 4.42
CA ASP A 271 25.05 32.71 5.12
C ASP A 271 24.58 33.88 4.23
N ASN A 272 24.30 33.62 2.95
CA ASN A 272 23.92 34.62 1.94
C ASN A 272 22.46 34.51 1.49
N SER A 273 21.61 33.79 2.25
CA SER A 273 20.19 33.55 1.91
C SER A 273 19.25 34.39 2.76
#